data_AF-A0A7J7WLX8-F1
#
_entry.id   AF-A0A7J7WLX8-F1
#
_cell.length_a   1.000
_cell.length_b   1.000
_cell.length_c   1.000
_cell.angle_alpha   90.00
_cell.angle_beta   90.00
_cell.angle_gamma   90.00
#
_symmetry.space_group_name_H-M   'P 1'
#
loop_
_entity.id
_entity.type
_entity.pdbx_description
1 polymer ?
#
loop_
_entity_poly.entity_id
_entity_poly.type
_entity_poly.pdbx_seq_one_letter_code
_entity_poly.pdbx_strand_id
1 'polypeptide(L)'
;MAKLMVLTLLGLAMTGFRDHPSYQKRFAASREVEPVDLPNCNLVKGIETGSEDLEILPNGLAFISSGLKYPGNKNFDSNTPGNILLMDLNEEDPTVLELSISGSKFNMSSFYPHGISTFTDEDNTVYLLVVNHPDAKSTVELFKFQKEEKSLLHLKTIRHKLLYSPWPLTHSWITYPWTL
;
A
#
# COMPACT_ATOMS: atom_id res chain seq x y z
N MET A 1 -48.78 -19.73 17.33
CA MET A 1 -47.91 -19.70 16.13
C MET A 1 -47.68 -18.28 15.62
N ALA A 2 -48.71 -17.53 15.20
CA ALA A 2 -48.53 -16.18 14.63
C ALA A 2 -47.82 -15.17 15.56
N LYS A 3 -48.21 -15.08 16.85
CA LYS A 3 -47.58 -14.15 17.81
C LYS A 3 -46.09 -14.41 18.03
N LEU A 4 -45.68 -15.69 18.03
CA LEU A 4 -44.27 -16.07 18.19
C LEU A 4 -43.46 -15.68 16.95
N MET A 5 -44.01 -15.90 15.75
CA MET A 5 -43.35 -15.47 14.50
C MET A 5 -43.18 -13.95 14.40
N VAL A 6 -44.20 -13.18 14.82
CA VAL A 6 -44.10 -11.70 14.84
C VAL A 6 -42.99 -11.24 15.79
N LEU A 7 -42.88 -11.82 16.98
CA LEU A 7 -41.82 -11.49 17.94
C LEU A 7 -40.43 -11.86 17.42
N THR A 8 -40.29 -13.00 16.75
CA THR A 8 -39.01 -13.41 16.13
C THR A 8 -38.58 -12.45 15.01
N LEU A 9 -39.51 -12.05 14.13
CA LEU A 9 -39.24 -11.07 13.08
C LEU A 9 -38.89 -9.70 13.64
N LEU A 10 -39.59 -9.26 14.70
CA LEU A 10 -39.30 -8.00 15.38
C LEU A 10 -37.91 -8.02 16.03
N GLY A 11 -37.53 -9.13 16.67
CA GLY A 11 -36.20 -9.33 17.24
C GLY A 11 -35.09 -9.24 16.18
N LEU A 12 -35.26 -9.93 15.04
CA LEU A 12 -34.32 -9.88 13.93
C LEU A 12 -34.20 -8.47 13.32
N ALA A 13 -35.33 -7.77 13.15
CA ALA A 13 -35.32 -6.39 12.68
C ALA A 13 -34.54 -5.48 13.64
N MET A 14 -34.81 -5.56 14.95
CA MET A 14 -34.09 -4.77 15.95
C MET A 14 -32.59 -5.06 15.98
N THR A 15 -32.15 -6.31 15.75
CA THR A 15 -30.73 -6.63 15.63
C THR A 15 -30.08 -5.99 14.40
N GLY A 16 -30.77 -5.98 13.24
CA GLY A 16 -30.28 -5.32 12.03
C GLY A 16 -30.18 -3.80 12.16
N PHE A 17 -31.11 -3.16 12.88
CA PHE A 17 -31.09 -1.72 13.11
C PHE A 17 -30.10 -1.28 14.20
N ARG A 18 -29.71 -2.16 15.12
CA ARG A 18 -28.78 -1.81 16.21
C ARG A 18 -27.39 -1.46 15.72
N ASP A 19 -26.87 -2.21 14.74
CA ASP A 19 -25.49 -2.03 14.27
C ASP A 19 -25.38 -1.05 13.09
N HIS A 20 -26.51 -0.71 12.47
CA HIS A 20 -26.57 0.19 11.32
C HIS A 20 -25.97 1.59 11.58
N PRO A 21 -26.26 2.28 12.71
CA PRO A 21 -25.64 3.58 13.00
C PRO A 21 -24.12 3.47 13.21
N SER A 22 -23.66 2.37 13.82
CA SER A 22 -22.23 2.10 14.01
C SER A 22 -21.54 1.90 12.66
N TYR A 23 -22.15 1.14 11.75
CA TYR A 23 -21.66 0.96 10.39
C TYR A 23 -21.59 2.30 9.63
N GLN A 24 -22.69 3.06 9.59
CA GLN A 24 -22.73 4.37 8.91
C GLN A 24 -21.65 5.32 9.42
N LYS A 25 -21.42 5.35 10.75
CA LYS A 25 -20.38 6.18 11.35
C LYS A 25 -18.97 5.70 11.01
N ARG A 26 -18.71 4.37 11.07
CA ARG A 26 -17.39 3.79 10.77
C ARG A 26 -16.98 3.98 9.32
N PHE A 27 -17.93 3.87 8.39
CA PHE A 27 -17.68 4.06 6.96
C PHE A 27 -17.87 5.50 6.49
N ALA A 28 -18.17 6.43 7.40
CA ALA A 28 -18.48 7.82 7.06
C ALA A 28 -19.50 7.95 5.90
N ALA A 29 -20.54 7.11 5.91
CA ALA A 29 -21.40 6.87 4.74
C ALA A 29 -22.18 8.11 4.25
N SER A 30 -22.33 9.13 5.10
CA SER A 30 -23.00 10.39 4.78
C SER A 30 -22.03 11.57 4.73
N ARG A 31 -20.72 11.32 4.67
CA ARG A 31 -19.71 12.38 4.58
C ARG A 31 -19.64 12.88 3.15
N GLU A 32 -19.82 14.18 2.97
CA GLU A 32 -19.54 14.88 1.73
C GLU A 32 -18.18 15.58 1.81
N VAL A 33 -17.58 15.84 0.65
CA VAL A 33 -16.30 16.54 0.52
C VAL A 33 -16.57 17.93 -0.03
N GLU A 34 -16.42 18.93 0.82
CA GLU A 34 -16.38 20.33 0.38
C GLU A 34 -15.14 20.56 -0.50
N PRO A 35 -15.28 21.09 -1.72
CA PRO A 35 -14.13 21.33 -2.59
C PRO A 35 -13.12 22.29 -1.95
N VAL A 36 -11.85 21.89 -1.93
CA VAL A 36 -10.72 22.74 -1.57
C VAL A 36 -9.76 22.70 -2.75
N ASP A 37 -9.86 23.70 -3.62
CA ASP A 37 -9.07 23.77 -4.84
C ASP A 37 -7.63 24.22 -4.54
N LEU A 38 -6.68 23.55 -5.19
CA LEU A 38 -5.29 23.98 -5.24
C LEU A 38 -4.98 24.46 -6.66
N PRO A 39 -4.24 25.58 -6.82
CA PRO A 39 -3.79 25.99 -8.13
C PRO A 39 -2.76 25.00 -8.68
N ASN A 40 -2.75 24.81 -10.00
CA ASN A 40 -1.71 24.06 -10.73
C ASN A 40 -1.55 22.58 -10.35
N CYS A 41 -2.64 21.88 -10.04
CA CYS A 41 -2.61 20.42 -9.91
C CYS A 41 -2.58 19.73 -11.28
N ASN A 42 -1.64 18.81 -11.46
CA ASN A 42 -1.51 17.98 -12.66
C ASN A 42 -1.53 16.50 -12.26
N LEU A 43 -2.26 15.69 -13.03
CA LEU A 43 -2.18 14.24 -12.89
C LEU A 43 -0.82 13.75 -13.42
N VAL A 44 -0.16 12.90 -12.65
CA VAL A 44 1.09 12.28 -13.04
C VAL A 44 0.82 11.23 -14.12
N LYS A 45 1.30 11.48 -15.33
CA LYS A 45 1.11 10.56 -16.46
C LYS A 45 1.81 9.23 -16.18
N GLY A 46 1.12 8.12 -16.41
CA GLY A 46 1.66 6.76 -16.25
C GLY A 46 1.28 6.08 -14.92
N ILE A 47 0.63 6.79 -13.99
CA ILE A 47 0.05 6.18 -12.79
C ILE A 47 -1.45 5.99 -12.98
N GLU A 48 -1.85 4.81 -13.46
CA GLU A 48 -3.26 4.51 -13.79
C GLU A 48 -3.88 3.43 -12.89
N THR A 49 -3.05 2.67 -12.16
CA THR A 49 -3.45 1.47 -11.41
C THR A 49 -3.21 1.59 -9.90
N GLY A 50 -3.27 2.83 -9.40
CA GLY A 50 -3.16 3.17 -7.98
C GLY A 50 -1.76 3.60 -7.55
N SER A 51 -1.70 4.43 -6.52
CA SER A 51 -0.48 4.92 -5.86
C SER A 51 -0.74 4.96 -4.35
N GLU A 52 -0.94 3.79 -3.75
CA GLU A 52 -1.53 3.67 -2.41
C GLU A 52 -0.61 4.22 -1.31
N ASP A 53 0.71 4.02 -1.45
CA ASP A 53 1.70 4.57 -0.54
C ASP A 53 2.90 5.16 -1.31
N LEU A 54 3.56 6.14 -0.69
CA LEU A 54 4.75 6.78 -1.24
C LEU A 54 5.69 7.25 -0.13
N GLU A 55 6.98 7.29 -0.40
CA GLU A 55 7.98 7.85 0.50
C GLU A 55 8.99 8.71 -0.26
N ILE A 56 9.24 9.92 0.26
CA ILE A 56 10.14 10.91 -0.33
C ILE A 56 11.43 10.92 0.48
N LEU A 57 12.55 10.64 -0.16
CA LEU A 57 13.88 10.76 0.42
C LEU A 57 14.26 12.24 0.62
N PRO A 58 15.19 12.55 1.54
CA PRO A 58 15.67 13.92 1.75
C PRO A 58 16.26 14.60 0.50
N ASN A 59 16.67 13.83 -0.51
CA ASN A 59 17.21 14.33 -1.77
C ASN A 59 16.15 14.59 -2.86
N GLY A 60 14.86 14.43 -2.56
CA GLY A 60 13.76 14.67 -3.49
C GLY A 60 13.35 13.48 -4.36
N LEU A 61 14.03 12.32 -4.26
CA LEU A 61 13.56 11.10 -4.91
C LEU A 61 12.34 10.54 -4.17
N ALA A 62 11.27 10.25 -4.89
CA ALA A 62 10.05 9.67 -4.37
C ALA A 62 9.84 8.24 -4.90
N PHE A 63 9.70 7.28 -3.98
CA PHE A 63 9.24 5.94 -4.31
C PHE A 63 7.73 5.88 -4.17
N ILE A 64 7.05 5.20 -5.09
CA ILE A 64 5.59 5.07 -5.10
C ILE A 64 5.25 3.59 -5.32
N SER A 65 4.44 3.00 -4.44
CA SER A 65 3.90 1.66 -4.67
C SER A 65 2.65 1.73 -5.56
N SER A 66 2.61 0.88 -6.59
CA SER A 66 1.52 0.90 -7.57
C SER A 66 1.08 -0.50 -7.97
N GLY A 67 -0.18 -0.63 -8.39
CA GLY A 67 -0.78 -1.90 -8.80
C GLY A 67 -1.12 -2.85 -7.64
N LEU A 68 -1.51 -2.30 -6.48
CA LEU A 68 -1.98 -3.11 -5.35
C LEU A 68 -3.18 -3.97 -5.76
N LYS A 69 -3.06 -5.29 -5.52
CA LYS A 69 -4.19 -6.23 -5.59
C LYS A 69 -4.50 -6.74 -4.20
N TYR A 70 -5.65 -6.31 -3.66
CA TYR A 70 -6.10 -6.72 -2.33
C TYR A 70 -7.59 -7.12 -2.37
N PRO A 71 -8.01 -8.19 -1.65
CA PRO A 71 -9.40 -8.63 -1.66
C PRO A 71 -10.37 -7.51 -1.27
N GLY A 72 -11.40 -7.29 -2.09
CA GLY A 72 -12.42 -6.26 -1.87
C GLY A 72 -12.08 -4.88 -2.46
N ASN A 73 -10.84 -4.65 -2.90
CA ASN A 73 -10.47 -3.40 -3.55
C ASN A 73 -10.82 -3.44 -5.05
N LYS A 74 -11.24 -2.29 -5.60
CA LYS A 74 -11.41 -2.15 -7.04
C LYS A 74 -10.03 -2.14 -7.70
N ASN A 75 -9.86 -2.98 -8.72
CA ASN A 75 -8.67 -3.00 -9.55
C ASN A 75 -9.08 -2.71 -11.00
N PHE A 76 -8.37 -1.79 -11.65
CA PHE A 76 -8.58 -1.39 -13.04
C PHE A 76 -7.73 -2.19 -14.04
N ASP A 77 -6.71 -2.90 -13.57
CA ASP A 77 -5.89 -3.82 -14.36
C ASP A 77 -5.58 -5.11 -13.58
N SER A 78 -6.35 -6.16 -13.87
CA SER A 78 -6.17 -7.46 -13.22
C SER A 78 -4.94 -8.22 -13.71
N ASN A 79 -4.37 -7.87 -14.86
CA ASN A 79 -3.41 -8.71 -15.57
C ASN A 79 -1.95 -8.30 -15.30
N THR A 80 -1.72 -7.03 -14.96
CA THR A 80 -0.37 -6.52 -14.70
C THR A 80 0.01 -6.71 -13.22
N PRO A 81 1.19 -7.26 -12.89
CA PRO A 81 1.72 -7.24 -11.52
C PRO A 81 1.87 -5.80 -11.01
N GLY A 82 2.00 -5.62 -9.70
CA GLY A 82 2.36 -4.31 -9.17
C GLY A 82 3.82 -3.97 -9.42
N ASN A 83 4.17 -2.72 -9.18
CA ASN A 83 5.51 -2.20 -9.40
C ASN A 83 5.86 -1.12 -8.35
N ILE A 84 7.13 -0.74 -8.32
CA ILE A 84 7.61 0.44 -7.59
C ILE A 84 8.03 1.47 -8.63
N LEU A 85 7.44 2.66 -8.55
CA LEU A 85 7.79 3.79 -9.40
C LEU A 85 8.78 4.69 -8.66
N LEU A 86 9.64 5.35 -9.44
CA LEU A 86 10.56 6.39 -8.98
C LEU A 86 10.20 7.70 -9.68
N MET A 87 10.16 8.78 -8.93
CA MET A 87 10.00 10.14 -9.43
C MET A 87 11.07 11.04 -8.80
N ASP A 88 11.65 11.95 -9.58
CA ASP A 88 12.56 12.97 -9.06
C ASP A 88 11.83 14.31 -8.91
N LEU A 89 11.52 14.71 -7.68
CA LEU A 89 10.76 15.92 -7.38
C LEU A 89 11.57 17.21 -7.55
N ASN A 90 12.85 17.11 -7.92
CA ASN A 90 13.66 18.28 -8.27
C ASN A 90 13.50 18.69 -9.75
N GLU A 91 12.88 17.85 -10.57
CA GLU A 91 12.58 18.15 -11.98
C GLU A 91 11.42 19.17 -12.08
N GLU A 92 11.45 20.03 -13.10
CA GLU A 92 10.38 21.02 -13.34
C GLU A 92 9.05 20.36 -13.74
N ASP A 93 9.11 19.29 -14.55
CA ASP A 93 7.97 18.45 -14.94
C ASP A 93 8.30 16.98 -14.64
N PRO A 94 8.16 16.56 -13.37
CA PRO A 94 8.65 15.27 -12.92
C PRO A 94 7.88 14.11 -13.56
N THR A 95 8.62 13.15 -14.11
CA THR A 95 8.05 11.94 -14.71
C THR A 95 8.27 10.72 -13.82
N VAL A 96 7.42 9.70 -13.98
CA VAL A 96 7.61 8.42 -13.30
C VAL A 96 8.40 7.45 -14.16
N LEU A 97 9.28 6.72 -13.49
CA LEU A 97 10.00 5.58 -14.04
C LEU A 97 9.65 4.32 -13.24
N GLU A 98 9.31 3.22 -13.91
CA GLU A 98 9.20 1.92 -13.25
C GLU A 98 10.60 1.38 -12.91
N LEU A 99 10.86 1.11 -11.63
CA LEU A 99 12.12 0.52 -11.19
C LEU A 99 12.19 -0.94 -11.60
N SER A 100 13.26 -1.32 -12.29
CA SER A 100 13.53 -2.73 -12.56
C SER A 100 13.86 -3.45 -11.25
N ILE A 101 13.25 -4.62 -11.03
CA ILE A 101 13.48 -5.44 -9.84
C ILE A 101 14.30 -6.66 -10.24
N SER A 102 15.41 -6.88 -9.54
CA SER A 102 16.28 -8.05 -9.72
C SER A 102 16.41 -8.85 -8.42
N GLY A 103 16.74 -10.13 -8.55
CA GLY A 103 16.93 -11.03 -7.40
C GLY A 103 16.40 -12.43 -7.69
N SER A 104 17.28 -13.43 -7.58
CA SER A 104 16.98 -14.81 -8.01
C SER A 104 15.85 -15.50 -7.24
N LYS A 105 15.51 -14.99 -6.05
CA LYS A 105 14.47 -15.55 -5.17
C LYS A 105 13.16 -14.76 -5.18
N PHE A 106 13.10 -13.65 -5.90
CA PHE A 106 11.93 -12.78 -5.94
C PHE A 106 10.98 -13.19 -7.06
N ASN A 107 9.69 -13.34 -6.74
CA ASN A 107 8.68 -13.67 -7.73
C ASN A 107 7.88 -12.42 -8.13
N MET A 108 8.24 -11.82 -9.25
CA MET A 108 7.56 -10.65 -9.79
C MET A 108 6.08 -10.91 -10.15
N SER A 109 5.74 -12.14 -10.58
CA SER A 109 4.37 -12.46 -11.02
C SER A 109 3.32 -12.37 -9.91
N SER A 110 3.76 -12.46 -8.65
CA SER A 110 2.93 -12.38 -7.45
C SER A 110 3.28 -11.15 -6.60
N PHE A 111 3.83 -10.10 -7.21
CA PHE A 111 4.17 -8.88 -6.50
C PHE A 111 2.96 -7.94 -6.47
N TYR A 112 2.40 -7.77 -5.28
CA TYR A 112 1.29 -6.86 -4.98
C TYR A 112 1.75 -5.90 -3.88
N PRO A 113 2.56 -4.89 -4.25
CA PRO A 113 3.12 -3.95 -3.32
C PRO A 113 2.01 -3.11 -2.72
N HIS A 114 2.22 -2.75 -1.47
CA HIS A 114 1.27 -2.04 -0.65
C HIS A 114 2.02 -0.92 0.09
N GLY A 115 1.90 -0.82 1.42
CA GLY A 115 2.69 0.14 2.19
C GLY A 115 4.21 -0.04 2.02
N ILE A 116 4.94 1.07 1.97
CA ILE A 116 6.40 1.09 1.80
C ILE A 116 7.07 1.87 2.93
N SER A 117 8.34 1.58 3.17
CA SER A 117 9.16 2.47 3.99
C SER A 117 10.64 2.44 3.59
N THR A 118 11.34 3.56 3.75
CA THR A 118 12.79 3.62 3.49
C THR A 118 13.62 3.63 4.77
N PHE A 119 14.82 3.09 4.67
CA PHE A 119 15.87 3.20 5.67
C PHE A 119 17.18 3.54 4.96
N THR A 120 17.88 4.58 5.41
CA THR A 120 19.20 4.94 4.89
C THR A 120 20.24 4.56 5.94
N ASP A 121 21.18 3.71 5.56
CA ASP A 121 22.25 3.24 6.44
C ASP A 121 23.38 4.29 6.54
N GLU A 122 24.33 4.08 7.45
CA GLU A 122 25.46 5.00 7.70
C GLU A 122 26.34 5.22 6.46
N ASP A 123 26.41 4.24 5.56
CA ASP A 123 27.13 4.31 4.29
C ASP A 123 26.32 5.00 3.16
N ASN A 124 25.15 5.55 3.48
CA ASN A 124 24.15 6.11 2.55
C ASN A 124 23.50 5.09 1.62
N THR A 125 23.63 3.78 1.88
CA THR A 125 22.83 2.78 1.18
C THR A 125 21.36 2.98 1.54
N VAL A 126 20.52 3.15 0.53
CA VAL A 126 19.07 3.24 0.69
C VAL A 126 18.46 1.84 0.57
N TYR A 127 17.73 1.46 1.60
CA TYR A 127 16.90 0.27 1.64
C TYR A 127 15.43 0.65 1.53
N LEU A 128 14.68 -0.14 0.76
CA LEU A 128 13.24 -0.01 0.62
C LEU A 128 12.59 -1.27 1.16
N LEU A 129 11.74 -1.12 2.17
CA LEU A 129 10.88 -2.17 2.69
C LEU A 129 9.51 -2.02 2.02
N VAL A 130 8.99 -3.11 1.46
CA VAL A 130 7.70 -3.11 0.78
C VAL A 130 6.82 -4.19 1.37
N VAL A 131 5.66 -3.82 1.91
CA VAL A 131 4.61 -4.79 2.22
C VAL A 131 4.11 -5.39 0.92
N ASN A 132 4.10 -6.72 0.85
CA ASN A 132 3.66 -7.45 -0.32
C ASN A 132 2.60 -8.49 0.08
N HIS A 133 1.61 -8.73 -0.78
CA HIS A 133 0.49 -9.64 -0.50
C HIS A 133 0.39 -10.88 -1.42
N PRO A 134 1.46 -11.69 -1.59
CA PRO A 134 1.43 -12.84 -2.48
C PRO A 134 0.51 -13.95 -1.93
N ASP A 135 -0.33 -14.55 -2.79
CA ASP A 135 -1.17 -15.71 -2.47
C ASP A 135 -2.00 -15.57 -1.18
N ALA A 136 -2.59 -14.39 -0.95
CA ALA A 136 -3.35 -14.05 0.26
C ALA A 136 -2.56 -14.17 1.58
N LYS A 137 -1.24 -14.10 1.51
CA LYS A 137 -0.33 -13.97 2.65
C LYS A 137 0.25 -12.57 2.65
N SER A 138 0.84 -12.17 3.77
CA SER A 138 1.59 -10.93 3.85
C SER A 138 3.06 -11.18 4.12
N THR A 139 3.90 -10.44 3.41
CA THR A 139 5.35 -10.46 3.53
C THR A 139 5.87 -9.02 3.57
N VAL A 140 7.11 -8.86 4.01
CA VAL A 140 7.86 -7.61 3.81
C VAL A 140 9.07 -7.93 2.96
N GLU A 141 9.16 -7.30 1.80
CA GLU A 141 10.26 -7.46 0.86
C GLU A 141 11.28 -6.35 1.13
N LEU A 142 12.51 -6.74 1.43
CA LEU A 142 13.64 -5.83 1.61
C LEU A 142 14.40 -5.72 0.30
N PHE A 143 14.48 -4.51 -0.23
CA PHE A 143 15.26 -4.17 -1.41
C PHE A 143 16.40 -3.22 -1.04
N LYS A 144 17.52 -3.34 -1.75
CA LYS A 144 18.53 -2.29 -1.84
C LYS A 144 18.27 -1.49 -3.10
N PHE A 145 18.17 -0.17 -2.96
CA PHE A 145 18.08 0.73 -4.10
C PHE A 145 19.46 0.91 -4.75
N GLN A 146 19.52 0.73 -6.07
CA GLN A 146 20.71 0.94 -6.88
C GLN A 146 20.46 2.19 -7.73
N LYS A 147 21.03 3.32 -7.28
CA LYS A 147 20.66 4.65 -7.79
C LYS A 147 21.08 4.83 -9.25
N GLU A 148 22.27 4.38 -9.59
CA GLU A 148 22.88 4.52 -10.92
C GLU A 148 22.09 3.71 -11.96
N GLU A 149 21.71 2.49 -11.62
CA GLU A 149 20.92 1.60 -12.48
C GLU A 149 19.42 1.89 -12.46
N LYS A 150 18.95 2.72 -11.53
CA LYS A 150 17.53 2.93 -11.23
C LYS A 150 16.80 1.60 -11.08
N SER A 151 17.32 0.76 -10.19
CA SER A 151 16.82 -0.60 -9.95
C SER A 151 16.70 -0.91 -8.45
N LEU A 152 15.96 -1.96 -8.14
CA LEU A 152 15.83 -2.54 -6.82
C LEU A 152 16.43 -3.94 -6.83
N LEU A 153 17.44 -4.17 -6.00
CA LEU A 153 17.98 -5.50 -5.73
C LEU A 153 17.23 -6.11 -4.56
N HIS A 154 16.45 -7.16 -4.79
CA HIS A 154 15.81 -7.93 -3.72
C HIS A 154 16.85 -8.64 -2.87
N LEU A 155 16.79 -8.42 -1.56
CA LEU A 155 17.70 -9.02 -0.59
C LEU A 155 17.02 -10.11 0.22
N LYS A 156 15.79 -9.87 0.65
CA LYS A 156 15.12 -10.75 1.62
C LYS A 156 13.61 -10.62 1.57
N THR A 157 12.93 -11.76 1.67
CA THR A 157 11.51 -11.83 2.02
C THR A 157 11.39 -12.12 3.51
N ILE A 158 10.81 -11.20 4.25
CA ILE A 158 10.56 -11.32 5.69
C ILE A 158 9.13 -11.84 5.90
N ARG A 159 9.02 -12.89 6.72
CA ARG A 159 7.76 -13.50 7.12
C ARG A 159 7.81 -13.78 8.61
N HIS A 160 6.73 -13.52 9.32
CA HIS A 160 6.65 -13.84 10.73
C HIS A 160 5.20 -14.10 11.15
N LYS A 161 5.00 -14.96 12.16
CA LYS A 161 3.67 -15.30 12.68
C LYS A 161 2.89 -14.10 13.24
N LEU A 162 3.61 -13.04 13.64
CA LEU A 162 3.02 -11.79 14.12
C LEU A 162 2.72 -10.79 12.98
N LEU A 163 3.15 -11.08 11.75
CA LEU A 163 2.90 -10.27 10.56
C LEU A 163 1.77 -10.88 9.72
N TYR A 164 0.61 -11.12 10.35
CA TYR A 164 -0.52 -11.79 9.69
C TYR A 164 -1.26 -10.89 8.70
N SER A 165 -1.34 -9.57 8.95
CA SER A 165 -1.97 -8.58 8.07
C SER A 165 -1.40 -7.16 8.29
N PRO A 166 -0.12 -6.91 7.95
CA PRO A 166 0.51 -5.60 8.07
C PRO A 166 -0.13 -4.57 7.13
N TRP A 167 -0.57 -3.44 7.71
CA TRP A 167 -1.04 -2.22 7.05
C TRP A 167 -0.80 -1.02 8.00
N PRO A 168 -0.25 0.13 7.57
CA PRO A 168 1.02 0.32 6.86
C PRO A 168 2.24 0.13 7.79
N LEU A 169 3.44 -0.06 7.22
CA LEU A 169 4.69 -0.03 7.98
C LEU A 169 5.10 1.43 8.19
N THR A 170 4.68 2.05 9.29
CA THR A 170 5.21 3.38 9.63
C THR A 170 6.67 3.25 10.10
N HIS A 171 7.45 4.33 9.94
CA HIS A 171 8.81 4.50 10.48
C HIS A 171 8.96 3.98 11.94
N SER A 172 7.90 4.09 12.76
CA SER A 172 7.86 3.62 14.16
C SER A 172 8.01 2.10 14.33
N TRP A 173 7.74 1.27 13.31
CA TRP A 173 7.90 -0.18 13.39
C TRP A 173 9.32 -0.65 13.03
N ILE A 174 10.09 0.19 12.35
CA ILE A 174 11.43 -0.15 11.82
C ILE A 174 12.55 0.35 12.77
N THR A 175 12.28 1.31 13.65
CA THR A 175 13.27 1.83 14.63
C THR A 175 13.51 0.93 15.85
N TYR A 176 12.85 -0.21 15.97
CA TYR A 176 13.34 -1.24 16.90
C TYR A 176 14.56 -1.90 16.28
N PRO A 177 15.69 -2.00 16.99
CA PRO A 177 16.91 -2.55 16.44
C PRO A 177 16.67 -4.00 16.05
N TRP A 178 16.34 -4.22 14.78
CA TRP A 178 16.51 -5.50 14.13
C TRP A 178 18.02 -5.66 13.96
N THR A 179 18.69 -6.10 15.02
CA THR A 179 20.02 -6.70 14.90
C THR A 179 19.89 -7.85 13.90
N LEU A 180 20.29 -7.58 12.66
CA LEU A 180 20.63 -8.58 11.66
C LEU A 180 21.94 -9.27 12.05
#